data_AF-A0A326GC97-F1
#
_entry.id   AF-A0A326GC97-F1
#
_cell.length_a   1.000
_cell.length_b   1.000
_cell.length_c   1.000
_cell.angle_alpha   90.00
_cell.angle_beta   90.00
_cell.angle_gamma   90.00
#
_symmetry.space_group_name_H-M   'P 1'
#
loop_
_entity.id
_entity.type
_entity.pdbx_description
1 polymer ?
#
loop_
_entity_poly.entity_id
_entity_poly.type
_entity_poly.pdbx_seq_one_letter_code
_entity_poly.pdbx_strand_id
1 'polypeptide(L)'
;MRGDFSYSQVQDGAGLQLGVTIIADGDAVREKMREDAATAGFRVLDCCELDEFASGIGPLGDLILVDCHAVDAQTLAMLSRLDMRAGKSGAQVIVSTSLDTLDAVFGCLSMSGAEILVS
;
A
#
# COMPACT_ATOMS: atom_id res chain seq x y z
N MET A 1 31.08 -18.30 -12.91
CA MET A 1 29.74 -18.62 -12.38
C MET A 1 28.94 -17.31 -12.39
N ARG A 2 28.13 -17.08 -13.43
CA ARG A 2 27.30 -15.88 -13.58
C ARG A 2 25.89 -16.29 -13.16
N GLY A 3 25.46 -15.87 -11.97
CA GLY A 3 24.11 -16.13 -11.49
C GLY A 3 23.13 -15.30 -12.31
N ASP A 4 22.23 -15.98 -13.00
CA ASP A 4 21.12 -15.37 -13.71
C ASP A 4 20.06 -15.01 -12.66
N PHE A 5 20.11 -13.78 -12.16
CA PHE A 5 19.09 -13.25 -11.25
C PHE A 5 17.87 -12.85 -12.07
N SER A 6 17.13 -13.84 -12.55
CA SER A 6 15.80 -13.62 -13.10
C SER A 6 14.87 -13.33 -11.92
N TYR A 7 14.58 -12.06 -11.68
CA TYR A 7 13.45 -11.66 -10.85
C TYR A 7 12.20 -12.14 -11.59
N SER A 8 11.71 -13.33 -11.22
CA SER A 8 10.45 -13.84 -11.74
C SER A 8 9.36 -12.81 -11.43
N GLN A 9 8.74 -12.26 -12.48
CA GLN A 9 7.65 -11.31 -12.36
C GLN A 9 6.59 -11.84 -11.41
N VAL A 10 6.14 -11.00 -10.47
CA VAL A 10 5.01 -11.32 -9.60
C VAL A 10 3.76 -11.41 -10.48
N GLN A 11 3.38 -12.64 -10.79
CA GLN A 11 2.23 -12.98 -11.61
C GLN A 11 1.19 -13.72 -10.75
N ASP A 12 -0.09 -13.41 -10.95
CA ASP A 12 -1.18 -14.18 -10.35
C ASP A 12 -1.23 -15.61 -10.92
N GLY A 13 -2.14 -16.45 -10.40
CA GLY A 13 -2.33 -17.82 -10.89
C GLY A 13 -2.75 -17.94 -12.37
N ALA A 14 -3.06 -16.82 -13.03
CA ALA A 14 -3.39 -16.72 -14.45
C ALA A 14 -2.26 -16.08 -15.30
N GLY A 15 -1.13 -15.71 -14.70
CA GLY A 15 0.00 -15.09 -15.40
C GLY A 15 -0.07 -13.55 -15.51
N LEU A 16 -1.00 -12.90 -14.80
CA LEU A 16 -1.20 -11.45 -14.84
C LEU A 16 -0.32 -10.73 -13.82
N GLN A 17 0.31 -9.63 -14.21
CA GLN A 17 1.07 -8.78 -13.29
C GLN A 17 0.14 -8.19 -12.22
N LEU A 18 0.47 -8.43 -10.95
CA LEU A 18 -0.28 -7.87 -9.84
C LEU A 18 -0.17 -6.33 -9.82
N GLY A 19 -1.30 -5.67 -9.63
CA GLY A 19 -1.40 -4.23 -9.52
C GLY A 19 -1.03 -3.76 -8.12
N VAL A 20 -0.27 -2.67 -8.01
CA VAL A 20 0.03 -2.01 -6.74
C VAL A 20 -0.49 -0.58 -6.71
N THR A 21 -1.11 -0.20 -5.61
CA THR A 21 -1.46 1.19 -5.28
C THR A 21 -0.56 1.65 -4.15
N ILE A 22 0.11 2.80 -4.31
CA ILE A 22 1.06 3.35 -3.33
C ILE A 22 0.50 4.66 -2.79
N ILE A 23 0.41 4.78 -1.47
CA ILE A 23 -0.11 5.95 -0.78
C ILE A 23 0.89 6.34 0.31
N ALA A 24 1.61 7.45 0.16
CA ALA A 24 2.56 7.89 1.17
C ALA A 24 2.73 9.41 1.17
N ASP A 25 2.96 9.99 2.35
CA ASP A 25 3.14 11.45 2.49
C ASP A 25 4.52 11.92 2.01
N GLY A 26 5.54 11.07 2.13
CA GLY A 26 6.91 11.43 1.78
C GLY A 26 7.24 11.18 0.30
N ASP A 27 7.60 12.22 -0.46
CA ASP A 27 8.06 12.12 -1.86
C ASP A 27 9.16 11.08 -2.05
N ALA A 28 10.18 11.12 -1.20
CA ALA A 28 11.31 10.19 -1.29
C ALA A 28 10.90 8.76 -0.98
N VAL A 29 9.94 8.56 -0.06
CA VAL A 29 9.41 7.24 0.29
C VAL A 29 8.55 6.70 -0.85
N ARG A 30 7.66 7.52 -1.41
CA ARG A 30 6.85 7.17 -2.58
C ARG A 30 7.69 6.73 -3.75
N GLU A 31 8.70 7.52 -4.11
CA GLU A 31 9.54 7.20 -5.27
C GLU A 31 10.30 5.89 -5.03
N LYS A 32 10.85 5.71 -3.83
CA LYS A 32 11.50 4.45 -3.45
C LYS A 32 10.55 3.26 -3.52
N MET A 33 9.35 3.38 -2.95
CA MET A 33 8.33 2.32 -3.02
C MET A 33 7.92 2.01 -4.46
N ARG A 34 7.82 3.03 -5.31
CA ARG A 34 7.49 2.90 -6.73
C ARG A 34 8.59 2.16 -7.48
N GLU A 35 9.85 2.51 -7.25
CA GLU A 35 11.02 1.84 -7.82
C GLU A 35 11.12 0.39 -7.35
N ASP A 36 10.93 0.14 -6.05
CA ASP A 36 10.97 -1.18 -5.44
C ASP A 36 9.86 -2.08 -6.01
N ALA A 37 8.63 -1.55 -6.12
CA ALA A 37 7.51 -2.28 -6.67
C ALA A 37 7.69 -2.61 -8.16
N ALA A 38 8.19 -1.65 -8.95
CA ALA A 38 8.50 -1.88 -10.36
C ALA A 38 9.61 -2.92 -10.53
N THR A 39 10.63 -2.90 -9.67
CA THR A 39 11.73 -3.88 -9.66
C THR A 39 11.25 -5.28 -9.27
N ALA A 40 10.29 -5.37 -8.33
CA ALA A 40 9.62 -6.61 -7.98
C ALA A 40 8.65 -7.12 -9.07
N GLY A 41 8.39 -6.33 -10.12
CA GLY A 41 7.55 -6.73 -11.25
C GLY A 41 6.07 -6.44 -11.07
N PHE A 42 5.69 -5.61 -10.08
CA PHE A 42 4.32 -5.12 -9.95
C PHE A 42 4.02 -4.03 -10.98
N ARG A 43 2.75 -3.94 -11.36
CA ARG A 43 2.24 -2.82 -12.15
C ARG A 43 1.74 -1.73 -11.22
N VAL A 44 2.44 -0.60 -11.16
CA VAL A 44 1.97 0.57 -10.40
C VAL A 44 0.72 1.14 -11.06
N LEU A 45 -0.42 1.05 -10.37
CA LEU A 45 -1.71 1.56 -10.82
C LEU A 45 -1.91 3.02 -10.44
N ASP A 46 -1.48 3.38 -9.24
CA ASP A 46 -1.59 4.72 -8.68
C ASP A 46 -0.49 4.96 -7.64
N CYS A 47 -0.05 6.20 -7.52
CA CYS A 47 0.98 6.65 -6.58
C CYS A 47 0.67 8.09 -6.17
N CYS A 48 0.14 8.27 -4.97
CA CYS A 48 -0.41 9.56 -4.51
C CYS A 48 -0.14 9.80 -3.02
N GLU A 49 -0.42 11.02 -2.57
CA GLU A 49 -0.33 11.39 -1.14
C GLU A 49 -1.59 10.93 -0.40
N LEU A 50 -1.52 10.88 0.94
CA LEU A 50 -2.68 10.48 1.73
C LEU A 50 -3.87 11.42 1.52
N ASP A 51 -3.61 12.74 1.44
CA ASP A 51 -4.66 13.75 1.24
C ASP A 51 -5.31 13.68 -0.14
N GLU A 52 -4.52 13.40 -1.18
CA GLU A 52 -5.01 13.21 -2.53
C GLU A 52 -5.92 11.98 -2.58
N PHE A 53 -5.48 10.87 -1.99
CA PHE A 53 -6.28 9.65 -1.91
C PHE A 53 -7.54 9.82 -1.07
N ALA A 54 -7.46 10.54 0.06
CA ALA A 54 -8.59 10.81 0.95
C ALA A 54 -9.71 11.62 0.28
N SER A 55 -9.34 12.47 -0.68
CA SER A 55 -10.24 13.35 -1.42
C SER A 55 -10.95 12.66 -2.60
N GLY A 56 -10.50 11.47 -3.00
CA GLY A 56 -10.93 10.80 -4.22
C GLY A 56 -11.38 9.35 -4.04
N ILE A 57 -11.68 8.71 -5.18
CA ILE A 57 -11.87 7.26 -5.28
C ILE A 57 -10.81 6.75 -6.24
N GLY A 58 -9.57 6.61 -5.74
CA GLY A 58 -8.47 6.03 -6.50
C GLY A 58 -8.68 4.53 -6.77
N PRO A 59 -8.06 3.99 -7.83
CA PRO A 59 -8.07 2.55 -8.09
C PRO A 59 -7.34 1.81 -6.95
N LEU A 60 -7.85 0.64 -6.58
CA LEU A 60 -7.17 -0.28 -5.67
C LEU A 60 -6.58 -1.41 -6.48
N GLY A 61 -5.27 -1.60 -6.35
CA GLY A 61 -4.57 -2.77 -6.84
C GLY A 61 -4.81 -4.00 -5.97
N ASP A 62 -4.16 -5.09 -6.35
CA ASP A 62 -4.12 -6.33 -5.57
C ASP A 62 -3.28 -6.16 -4.30
N LEU A 63 -2.28 -5.27 -4.36
CA LEU A 63 -1.47 -4.83 -3.23
C LEU A 63 -1.65 -3.32 -3.00
N ILE A 64 -1.81 -2.91 -1.76
CA ILE A 64 -1.89 -1.51 -1.36
C ILE A 64 -0.80 -1.26 -0.32
N LEU A 65 0.13 -0.35 -0.65
CA LEU A 65 1.18 0.10 0.25
C LEU A 65 0.80 1.46 0.80
N VAL A 66 0.74 1.58 2.12
CA VAL A 66 0.47 2.84 2.82
C VAL A 66 1.65 3.17 3.71
N ASP A 67 2.17 4.39 3.64
CA ASP A 67 3.15 4.90 4.62
C ASP A 67 2.61 6.18 5.26
N CYS A 68 2.44 6.11 6.59
CA CYS A 68 1.87 7.21 7.37
C CYS A 68 2.69 7.43 8.64
N HIS A 69 3.43 8.54 8.67
CA HIS A 69 4.24 8.93 9.82
C HIS A 69 3.47 9.80 10.83
N ALA A 70 2.52 10.61 10.35
CA ALA A 70 1.62 11.39 11.18
C ALA A 70 0.18 11.02 10.82
N VAL A 71 -0.64 10.79 11.83
CA VAL A 71 -2.01 10.33 11.64
C VAL A 71 -2.95 11.33 12.30
N ASP A 72 -3.74 12.02 11.47
CA ASP A 72 -4.79 12.92 11.93
C ASP A 72 -6.19 12.29 11.71
N ALA A 73 -7.25 13.05 12.02
CA ALA A 73 -8.61 12.56 11.85
C ALA A 73 -8.99 12.25 10.39
N GLN A 74 -8.41 12.97 9.43
CA GLN A 74 -8.66 12.77 8.01
C GLN A 74 -7.97 11.49 7.53
N THR A 75 -6.72 11.27 7.92
CA THR A 75 -5.97 10.04 7.66
C THR A 75 -6.68 8.82 8.24
N LEU A 76 -7.15 8.87 9.50
CA LEU A 76 -7.90 7.76 10.10
C LEU A 76 -9.21 7.45 9.37
N ALA A 77 -9.93 8.49 8.93
CA ALA A 77 -11.16 8.31 8.15
C ALA A 77 -10.85 7.69 6.77
N MET A 78 -9.76 8.10 6.14
CA MET A 78 -9.28 7.52 4.89
C MET A 78 -8.89 6.05 5.07
N LEU A 79 -8.10 5.73 6.09
CA LEU A 79 -7.68 4.35 6.41
C LEU A 79 -8.87 3.43 6.67
N SER A 80 -9.87 3.90 7.42
CA SER A 80 -11.09 3.12 7.69
C SER A 80 -11.88 2.85 6.40
N ARG A 81 -11.94 3.81 5.47
CA ARG A 81 -12.58 3.63 4.16
C ARG A 81 -11.78 2.68 3.27
N LEU A 82 -10.45 2.79 3.30
CA LEU A 82 -9.54 1.91 2.59
C LEU A 82 -9.70 0.46 3.07
N ASP A 83 -9.72 0.23 4.38
CA ASP A 83 -9.92 -1.10 5.00
C ASP A 83 -11.20 -1.77 4.52
N MET A 84 -12.31 -1.03 4.55
CA MET A 84 -13.60 -1.54 4.06
C MET A 84 -13.59 -1.86 2.57
N ARG A 85 -12.87 -1.08 1.75
CA ARG A 85 -12.77 -1.34 0.31
C ARG A 85 -11.87 -2.55 0.03
N ALA A 86 -10.70 -2.59 0.67
CA ALA A 86 -9.73 -3.67 0.51
C ALA A 86 -10.29 -5.01 1.01
N GLY A 87 -10.98 -5.04 2.17
CA GLY A 87 -11.63 -6.24 2.68
C GLY A 87 -12.75 -6.77 1.76
N LYS A 88 -13.40 -5.90 0.97
CA LYS A 88 -14.40 -6.31 -0.03
C LYS A 88 -13.77 -6.79 -1.34
N SER A 89 -12.65 -6.20 -1.76
CA SER A 89 -11.96 -6.59 -2.99
C SER A 89 -11.02 -7.77 -2.80
N GLY A 90 -10.65 -8.10 -1.56
CA GLY A 90 -9.61 -9.09 -1.25
C GLY A 90 -8.19 -8.58 -1.51
N ALA A 91 -8.00 -7.26 -1.59
CA ALA A 91 -6.68 -6.66 -1.78
C ALA A 91 -5.85 -6.79 -0.50
N GLN A 92 -4.56 -7.10 -0.65
CA GLN A 92 -3.62 -7.11 0.45
C GLN A 92 -3.21 -5.68 0.80
N VAL A 93 -3.24 -5.33 2.08
CA VAL A 93 -2.87 -4.01 2.58
C VAL A 93 -1.64 -4.14 3.46
N ILE A 94 -0.61 -3.34 3.20
CA ILE A 94 0.58 -3.19 4.04
C ILE A 94 0.65 -1.73 4.48
N VAL A 95 0.72 -1.50 5.78
CA VAL A 95 0.81 -0.16 6.37
C VAL A 95 2.11 0.00 7.14
N SER A 96 2.96 0.90 6.67
CA SER A 96 4.14 1.41 7.39
C SER A 96 3.71 2.58 8.27
N THR A 97 4.02 2.50 9.56
CA THR A 97 3.67 3.54 10.52
C THR A 97 4.68 3.61 11.66
N SER A 98 4.61 4.68 12.46
CA SER A 98 5.43 4.85 13.66
C SER A 98 4.80 4.17 14.87
N LEU A 99 5.59 3.93 15.92
CA LEU A 99 5.07 3.39 17.18
C LEU A 99 4.02 4.31 17.83
N ASP A 100 4.18 5.63 17.67
CA ASP A 100 3.29 6.64 18.26
C ASP A 100 1.88 6.62 17.64
N THR A 101 1.78 6.18 16.39
CA THR A 101 0.53 6.17 15.60
C THR A 101 -0.08 4.77 15.47
N LEU A 102 0.63 3.73 15.92
CA LEU A 102 0.25 2.33 15.76
C LEU A 102 -1.16 2.02 16.28
N ASP A 103 -1.48 2.42 17.52
CA ASP A 103 -2.78 2.09 18.13
C ASP A 103 -3.96 2.66 17.33
N ALA A 104 -3.78 3.88 16.80
CA ALA A 104 -4.80 4.55 16.00
C ALA A 104 -4.97 3.88 14.63
N VAL A 105 -3.87 3.54 13.95
CA VAL A 105 -3.88 2.84 12.66
C VAL A 105 -4.47 1.44 12.80
N PHE A 106 -4.04 0.67 13.81
CA PHE A 106 -4.53 -0.67 14.08
C PHE A 106 -6.05 -0.67 14.34
N GLY A 107 -6.55 0.33 15.07
CA GLY A 107 -7.99 0.47 15.32
C GLY A 107 -8.83 0.67 14.05
N CYS A 108 -8.25 1.16 12.95
CA CYS A 108 -8.94 1.37 11.68
C CYS A 108 -8.95 0.14 10.77
N LEU A 109 -8.03 -0.81 10.96
CA LEU A 109 -7.77 -1.91 10.02
C LEU A 109 -8.34 -3.24 10.54
N SER A 110 -9.64 -3.45 10.38
CA SER A 110 -10.35 -4.61 10.95
C SER A 110 -10.87 -5.61 9.93
N MET A 111 -11.02 -5.20 8.66
CA MET A 111 -11.69 -5.98 7.61
C MET A 111 -10.71 -6.57 6.59
N SER A 112 -9.64 -5.85 6.27
CA SER A 112 -8.70 -6.21 5.20
C SER A 112 -7.64 -7.24 5.59
N GLY A 113 -7.43 -7.47 6.90
CA GLY A 113 -6.32 -8.31 7.38
C GLY A 113 -4.95 -7.67 7.12
N ALA A 114 -4.88 -6.33 7.18
CA ALA A 114 -3.68 -5.57 6.88
C ALA A 114 -2.45 -6.01 7.70
N GLU A 115 -1.29 -6.02 7.05
CA GLU A 115 0.01 -6.21 7.69
C GLU A 115 0.58 -4.85 8.09
N ILE A 116 1.00 -4.70 9.35
CA ILE A 116 1.52 -3.43 9.87
C ILE A 116 3.01 -3.56 10.14
N LEU A 117 3.77 -2.66 9.53
CA LEU A 117 5.21 -2.49 9.73
C LEU A 117 5.42 -1.27 10.63
N VAL A 118 6.22 -1.45 11.68
CA VAL A 118 6.59 -0.36 12.59
C VAL A 118 8.04 0.01 12.35
N SER A 119 8.29 1.27 12.01
CA SER A 119 9.63 1.81 11.68
C SER A 119 9.96 3.09 12.42
#